data_AF-A0A078AR26-F1
#
_entry.id   AF-A0A078AR26-F1
#
_cell.length_a   1.000
_cell.length_b   1.000
_cell.length_c   1.000
_cell.angle_alpha   90.00
_cell.angle_beta   90.00
_cell.angle_gamma   90.00
#
_symmetry.space_group_name_H-M   'P 1'
#
loop_
_entity.id
_entity.type
_entity.pdbx_description
1 polymer ?
#
loop_
_entity_poly.entity_id
_entity_poly.type
_entity_poly.pdbx_seq_one_letter_code
_entity_poly.pdbx_strand_id
1 'polypeptide(L)'
;MERYHRELTDENPEYQLILQDSIESDPNDFNQTQTQVWRNELKVGDIVDVNLELPKSQGDLVWVQAKIMQIQFEVYLKLDFIFDKWQQKQTINKWSVKIQQFGIHTQDSYKQRDNLKTMMFIDSYKFNNWNRAIILDIKEMKLQKHDYCIKMAFIGWRIYCELEGNNEDEIGSFIGWSKSFDDWVPLYSQSIRPFLTQLQHLFSEIKSTIDISKNEITNQEYQRI
;
A
#
# COMPACT_ATOMS: atom_id res chain seq x y z
N MET A 1 -31.70 -1.77 4.91
CA MET A 1 -30.33 -1.40 5.34
C MET A 1 -30.27 0.02 5.90
N GLU A 2 -30.78 1.05 5.21
CA GLU A 2 -30.83 2.42 5.77
C GLU A 2 -31.54 2.54 7.13
N ARG A 3 -32.59 1.73 7.37
CA ARG A 3 -33.28 1.68 8.67
C ARG A 3 -32.41 1.07 9.79
N TYR A 4 -31.62 0.04 9.46
CA TYR A 4 -30.71 -0.63 10.40
C TYR A 4 -29.50 0.25 10.75
N HIS A 5 -28.98 1.02 9.78
CA HIS A 5 -27.93 1.99 10.06
C HIS A 5 -28.44 3.12 10.95
N ARG A 6 -29.64 3.67 10.70
CA ARG A 6 -30.18 4.79 11.48
C ARG A 6 -30.42 4.48 12.96
N GLU A 7 -30.70 3.23 13.32
CA GLU A 7 -30.92 2.82 14.71
C GLU A 7 -29.60 2.57 15.48
N LEU A 8 -28.46 2.40 14.78
CA LEU A 8 -27.16 2.15 15.39
C LEU A 8 -26.29 3.41 15.52
N THR A 9 -26.59 4.49 14.79
CA THR A 9 -25.58 5.49 14.43
C THR A 9 -25.24 6.56 15.46
N ASP A 10 -26.07 6.86 16.46
CA ASP A 10 -25.82 8.05 17.31
C ASP A 10 -25.43 7.77 18.77
N GLU A 11 -25.65 6.55 19.31
CA GLU A 11 -25.38 6.28 20.74
C GLU A 11 -24.42 5.12 21.03
N ASN A 12 -24.01 4.32 20.04
CA ASN A 12 -23.12 3.18 20.28
C ASN A 12 -21.63 3.58 20.14
N PRO A 13 -20.85 3.66 21.23
CA PRO A 13 -19.43 4.03 21.16
C PRO A 13 -18.57 3.01 20.38
N GLU A 14 -18.97 1.73 20.36
CA GLU A 14 -18.26 0.69 19.60
C GLU A 14 -18.35 0.93 18.09
N TYR A 15 -19.52 1.41 17.63
CA TYR A 15 -19.73 1.74 16.22
C TYR A 15 -18.87 2.92 15.77
N GLN A 16 -18.72 3.94 16.61
CA GLN A 16 -17.86 5.10 16.33
C GLN A 16 -16.38 4.71 16.19
N LEU A 17 -15.91 3.76 17.02
CA LEU A 17 -14.55 3.23 16.89
C LEU A 17 -14.33 2.49 15.56
N ILE A 18 -15.33 1.73 15.11
CA ILE A 18 -15.29 1.07 13.80
C ILE A 18 -15.16 2.08 12.66
N LEU A 19 -15.94 3.17 12.70
CA LEU A 19 -15.89 4.19 11.67
C LEU A 19 -14.52 4.88 11.60
N GLN A 20 -13.86 5.09 12.74
CA GLN A 20 -12.50 5.68 12.78
C GLN A 20 -11.45 4.78 12.13
N ASP A 21 -11.57 3.45 12.32
CA ASP A 21 -10.68 2.45 11.71
C ASP A 21 -11.13 2.00 10.31
N SER A 22 -12.19 2.62 9.76
CA SER A 22 -12.77 2.18 8.50
C SER A 22 -12.01 2.70 7.27
N ILE A 23 -11.79 1.79 6.34
CA ILE A 23 -11.45 2.08 4.95
C ILE A 23 -12.67 2.77 4.34
N GLU A 24 -12.40 3.91 3.70
CA GLU A 24 -13.45 4.74 3.11
C GLU A 24 -14.25 3.96 2.06
N SER A 25 -15.57 4.02 2.16
CA SER A 25 -16.54 3.38 1.26
C SER A 25 -17.55 4.41 0.77
N ASP A 26 -17.98 4.32 -0.49
CA ASP A 26 -19.04 5.16 -1.03
C ASP A 26 -20.40 4.69 -0.47
N PRO A 27 -21.28 5.59 0.01
CA PRO A 27 -22.65 5.23 0.41
C PRO A 27 -23.43 4.44 -0.65
N ASN A 28 -23.12 4.63 -1.93
CA ASN A 28 -23.75 3.94 -3.05
C ASN A 28 -23.19 2.54 -3.33
N ASP A 29 -22.10 2.14 -2.68
CA ASP A 29 -21.47 0.83 -2.87
C ASP A 29 -22.48 -0.30 -2.69
N PHE A 30 -23.37 -0.19 -1.68
CA PHE A 30 -24.40 -1.19 -1.41
C PHE A 30 -25.32 -1.39 -2.61
N ASN A 31 -25.78 -0.32 -3.25
CA ASN A 31 -26.69 -0.42 -4.40
C ASN A 31 -26.02 -1.14 -5.57
N GLN A 32 -24.71 -0.97 -5.73
CA GLN A 32 -23.92 -1.59 -6.80
C GLN A 32 -23.64 -3.08 -6.53
N THR A 33 -23.56 -3.49 -5.27
CA THR A 33 -23.06 -4.83 -4.90
C THR A 33 -24.08 -5.74 -4.23
N GLN A 34 -25.26 -5.25 -3.84
CA GLN A 34 -26.27 -6.04 -3.11
C GLN A 34 -26.76 -7.30 -3.86
N THR A 35 -26.62 -7.33 -5.19
CA THR A 35 -26.96 -8.49 -6.03
C THR A 35 -25.87 -9.56 -6.04
N GLN A 36 -24.69 -9.28 -5.50
CA GLN A 36 -23.55 -10.19 -5.46
C GLN A 36 -23.68 -11.17 -4.29
N VAL A 37 -24.26 -12.35 -4.56
CA VAL A 37 -24.60 -13.37 -3.57
C VAL A 37 -23.41 -13.76 -2.67
N TRP A 38 -22.20 -13.86 -3.25
CA TRP A 38 -20.98 -14.27 -2.54
C TRP A 38 -20.64 -13.40 -1.31
N ARG A 39 -21.09 -12.14 -1.28
CA ARG A 39 -20.84 -11.24 -0.14
C ARG A 39 -21.57 -11.67 1.13
N ASN A 40 -22.69 -12.38 1.00
CA ASN A 40 -23.41 -12.97 2.14
C ASN A 40 -22.75 -14.25 2.65
N GLU A 41 -21.88 -14.86 1.85
CA GLU A 41 -21.21 -16.13 2.17
C GLU A 41 -19.84 -15.93 2.83
N LEU A 42 -19.37 -14.67 2.90
CA LEU A 42 -18.11 -14.32 3.56
C LEU A 42 -18.10 -14.72 5.03
N LYS A 43 -17.04 -15.39 5.44
CA LYS A 43 -16.83 -15.86 6.82
C LYS A 43 -15.42 -15.55 7.31
N VAL A 44 -15.25 -15.61 8.63
CA VAL A 44 -13.94 -15.48 9.26
C VAL A 44 -13.00 -16.56 8.72
N GLY A 45 -11.80 -16.15 8.36
CA GLY A 45 -10.78 -17.01 7.77
C GLY A 45 -10.68 -16.90 6.26
N ASP A 46 -11.72 -16.45 5.56
CA ASP A 46 -11.68 -16.23 4.12
C ASP A 46 -10.65 -15.14 3.75
N ILE A 47 -10.15 -15.22 2.53
CA ILE A 47 -9.26 -14.21 1.94
C ILE A 47 -10.06 -13.47 0.87
N VAL A 48 -9.84 -12.16 0.80
CA VAL A 48 -10.44 -11.28 -0.21
C VAL A 48 -9.39 -10.39 -0.83
N ASP A 49 -9.65 -9.94 -2.06
CA ASP A 49 -8.89 -8.86 -2.69
C ASP A 49 -9.51 -7.52 -2.26
N VAL A 50 -8.68 -6.58 -1.82
CA VAL A 50 -9.10 -5.27 -1.31
C VAL A 50 -8.37 -4.16 -2.06
N ASN A 51 -9.13 -3.20 -2.57
CA ASN A 51 -8.61 -2.02 -3.25
C ASN A 51 -8.29 -0.94 -2.21
N LEU A 52 -7.03 -0.52 -2.17
CA LEU A 52 -6.52 0.49 -1.26
C LEU A 52 -5.82 1.59 -2.04
N GLU A 53 -5.83 2.80 -1.48
CA GLU A 53 -4.95 3.86 -1.91
C GLU A 53 -3.54 3.62 -1.38
N LEU A 54 -2.54 3.75 -2.26
CA LEU A 54 -1.15 3.66 -1.85
C LEU A 54 -0.76 4.85 -0.99
N PRO A 55 0.06 4.63 0.04
CA PRO A 55 0.44 5.70 0.94
C PRO A 55 1.33 6.71 0.20
N LYS A 56 0.98 8.00 0.34
CA LYS A 56 1.64 9.11 -0.38
C LYS A 56 1.66 8.94 -1.90
N SER A 57 0.68 8.23 -2.44
CA SER A 57 0.39 8.29 -3.86
C SER A 57 -0.66 9.38 -4.11
N GLN A 58 -0.73 9.92 -5.32
CA GLN A 58 -1.76 10.88 -5.72
C GLN A 58 -3.06 10.15 -6.07
N GLY A 59 -3.57 9.31 -5.16
CA GLY A 59 -4.74 8.47 -5.41
C GLY A 59 -4.44 7.20 -6.22
N ASP A 60 -3.19 6.71 -6.25
CA ASP A 60 -2.90 5.43 -6.91
C ASP A 60 -3.59 4.31 -6.13
N LEU A 61 -4.49 3.61 -6.83
CA LEU A 61 -5.21 2.48 -6.28
C LEU A 61 -4.50 1.17 -6.58
N VAL A 62 -4.44 0.29 -5.58
CA VAL A 62 -3.85 -1.04 -5.68
C VAL A 62 -4.72 -2.09 -5.03
N TRP A 63 -4.73 -3.29 -5.62
CA TRP A 63 -5.37 -4.44 -5.01
C TRP A 63 -4.36 -5.21 -4.15
N VAL A 64 -4.78 -5.55 -2.91
CA VAL A 64 -4.01 -6.31 -1.93
C VAL A 64 -4.84 -7.47 -1.41
N GLN A 65 -4.20 -8.50 -0.85
CA GLN A 65 -4.91 -9.60 -0.20
C GLN A 65 -5.05 -9.34 1.30
N ALA A 66 -6.24 -9.60 1.82
CA ALA A 66 -6.54 -9.51 3.24
C ALA A 66 -7.33 -10.71 3.72
N LYS A 67 -7.02 -11.17 4.94
CA LYS A 67 -7.77 -12.23 5.62
C LYS A 67 -8.85 -11.61 6.49
N ILE A 68 -10.07 -12.15 6.45
CA ILE A 68 -11.16 -11.73 7.34
C ILE A 68 -10.89 -12.31 8.72
N MET A 69 -10.66 -11.44 9.70
CA MET A 69 -10.39 -11.81 11.09
C MET A 69 -11.65 -11.84 11.94
N GLN A 70 -12.60 -10.94 11.65
CA GLN A 70 -13.84 -10.80 12.39
C GLN A 70 -14.92 -10.19 11.50
N ILE A 71 -16.18 -10.56 11.75
CA ILE A 71 -17.35 -9.91 11.16
C ILE A 71 -18.10 -9.20 12.30
N GLN A 72 -18.27 -7.89 12.18
CA GLN A 72 -18.91 -7.02 13.18
C GLN A 72 -20.21 -6.48 12.62
N PHE A 73 -21.27 -6.47 13.45
CA PHE A 73 -22.60 -5.96 13.08
C PHE A 73 -23.13 -6.54 11.76
N GLU A 74 -22.75 -7.78 11.43
CA GLU A 74 -23.09 -8.52 10.20
C GLU A 74 -22.63 -7.88 8.87
N VAL A 75 -22.14 -6.65 8.88
CA VAL A 75 -21.82 -5.87 7.66
C VAL A 75 -20.39 -5.36 7.60
N TYR A 76 -19.67 -5.27 8.73
CA TYR A 76 -18.28 -4.82 8.74
C TYR A 76 -17.32 -5.99 8.87
N LEU A 77 -16.27 -5.98 8.06
CA LEU A 77 -15.19 -6.96 8.07
C LEU A 77 -13.95 -6.32 8.68
N LYS A 78 -13.41 -6.92 9.73
CA LYS A 78 -12.07 -6.58 10.23
C LYS A 78 -11.05 -7.46 9.52
N LEU A 79 -10.03 -6.83 8.95
CA LEU A 79 -9.09 -7.43 8.02
C LEU A 79 -7.67 -7.49 8.58
N ASP A 80 -6.92 -8.52 8.17
CA ASP A 80 -5.47 -8.64 8.36
C ASP A 80 -4.79 -8.69 6.99
N PHE A 81 -4.07 -7.63 6.64
CA PHE A 81 -3.38 -7.51 5.36
C PHE A 81 -2.15 -8.42 5.33
N ILE A 82 -2.17 -9.39 4.42
CA ILE A 82 -1.21 -10.51 4.40
C ILE A 82 0.23 -9.99 4.18
N PHE A 83 0.39 -9.06 3.24
CA PHE A 83 1.71 -8.55 2.85
C PHE A 83 1.90 -7.06 3.18
N ASP A 84 0.81 -6.31 3.39
CA ASP A 84 0.78 -4.85 3.32
C ASP A 84 0.60 -4.20 4.69
N LYS A 85 1.66 -4.26 5.51
CA LYS A 85 1.67 -3.71 6.90
C LYS A 85 1.63 -2.19 6.99
N TRP A 86 1.75 -1.49 5.87
CA TRP A 86 1.65 -0.04 5.83
C TRP A 86 0.21 0.45 6.03
N GLN A 87 -0.79 -0.41 5.79
CA GLN A 87 -2.19 -0.04 5.92
C GLN A 87 -2.62 -0.08 7.39
N GLN A 88 -3.08 1.07 7.90
CA GLN A 88 -3.51 1.21 9.30
C GLN A 88 -4.99 0.91 9.49
N LYS A 89 -5.83 1.29 8.53
CA LYS A 89 -7.28 1.08 8.57
C LYS A 89 -7.63 -0.35 8.22
N GLN A 90 -8.18 -1.09 9.18
CA GLN A 90 -8.40 -2.54 9.05
C GLN A 90 -9.86 -2.92 8.87
N THR A 91 -10.79 -1.97 8.97
CA THR A 91 -12.22 -2.30 8.90
C THR A 91 -12.83 -1.85 7.58
N ILE A 92 -13.67 -2.67 6.95
CA ILE A 92 -14.35 -2.30 5.71
C ILE A 92 -15.78 -2.85 5.67
N ASN A 93 -16.68 -2.12 5.03
CA ASN A 93 -18.04 -2.62 4.80
C ASN A 93 -18.00 -3.76 3.76
N LYS A 94 -18.60 -4.91 4.07
CA LYS A 94 -18.64 -6.09 3.19
C LYS A 94 -19.32 -5.83 1.85
N TRP A 95 -20.10 -4.75 1.74
CA TRP A 95 -20.76 -4.30 0.51
C TRP A 95 -19.92 -3.29 -0.30
N SER A 96 -18.72 -2.92 0.16
CA SER A 96 -17.88 -1.99 -0.58
C SER A 96 -17.43 -2.56 -1.92
N VAL A 97 -17.45 -1.74 -2.97
CA VAL A 97 -16.89 -2.09 -4.30
C VAL A 97 -15.39 -2.33 -4.25
N LYS A 98 -14.72 -1.84 -3.19
CA LYS A 98 -13.30 -2.06 -2.93
C LYS A 98 -12.98 -3.48 -2.46
N ILE A 99 -13.97 -4.36 -2.30
CA ILE A 99 -13.74 -5.79 -1.98
C ILE A 99 -14.14 -6.64 -3.17
N GLN A 100 -13.30 -7.60 -3.52
CA GLN A 100 -13.53 -8.60 -4.57
C GLN A 100 -13.16 -10.00 -4.07
N GLN A 101 -13.62 -11.03 -4.78
CA GLN A 101 -13.25 -12.40 -4.46
C GLN A 101 -11.74 -12.60 -4.61
N PHE A 102 -11.19 -13.48 -3.79
CA PHE A 102 -9.76 -13.80 -3.76
C PHE A 102 -9.20 -14.09 -5.16
N GLY A 103 -8.10 -13.41 -5.49
CA GLY A 103 -7.30 -13.67 -6.67
C GLY A 103 -7.80 -13.02 -7.96
N ILE A 104 -8.97 -12.37 -7.97
CA ILE A 104 -9.50 -11.70 -9.17
C ILE A 104 -8.53 -10.62 -9.68
N HIS A 105 -7.92 -9.85 -8.78
CA HIS A 105 -7.05 -8.73 -9.14
C HIS A 105 -5.60 -8.95 -8.73
N THR A 106 -5.36 -9.75 -7.70
CA THR A 106 -4.01 -9.90 -7.12
C THR A 106 -3.17 -10.96 -7.82
N GLN A 107 -3.79 -11.98 -8.42
CA GLN A 107 -3.08 -13.15 -8.95
C GLN A 107 -2.01 -12.80 -9.99
N ASP A 108 -2.35 -12.01 -11.00
CA ASP A 108 -1.41 -11.67 -12.07
C ASP A 108 -0.33 -10.69 -11.58
N SER A 109 -0.68 -9.76 -10.71
CA SER A 109 0.29 -8.86 -10.10
C SER A 109 1.34 -9.63 -9.27
N TYR A 110 0.95 -10.74 -8.63
CA TYR A 110 1.87 -11.56 -7.84
C TYR A 110 2.75 -12.44 -8.73
N LYS A 111 2.21 -13.01 -9.81
CA LYS A 111 3.02 -13.70 -10.83
C LYS A 111 4.08 -12.78 -11.44
N GLN A 112 3.74 -11.51 -11.67
CA GLN A 112 4.71 -10.54 -12.17
C GLN A 112 5.86 -10.31 -11.18
N ARG A 113 5.56 -10.27 -9.88
CA ARG A 113 6.55 -10.09 -8.81
C ARG A 113 7.48 -11.28 -8.62
N ASP A 114 7.10 -12.48 -9.05
CA ASP A 114 8.00 -13.63 -9.08
C ASP A 114 9.19 -13.44 -10.04
N ASN A 115 9.13 -12.45 -10.93
CA ASN A 115 10.25 -12.09 -11.81
C ASN A 115 11.29 -11.18 -11.15
N LEU A 116 11.04 -10.68 -9.93
CA LEU A 116 12.01 -9.89 -9.18
C LEU A 116 13.19 -10.76 -8.76
N LYS A 117 14.39 -10.19 -8.82
CA LYS A 117 15.67 -10.87 -8.51
C LYS A 117 16.53 -10.02 -7.59
N THR A 118 17.48 -10.66 -6.94
CA THR A 118 18.56 -9.97 -6.23
C THR A 118 19.29 -9.01 -7.16
N MET A 119 19.79 -7.93 -6.60
CA MET A 119 20.43 -6.79 -7.26
C MET A 119 19.52 -5.97 -8.20
N MET A 120 18.22 -6.24 -8.26
CA MET A 120 17.29 -5.35 -8.96
C MET A 120 17.01 -4.09 -8.15
N PHE A 121 17.03 -2.93 -8.82
CA PHE A 121 16.53 -1.69 -8.26
C PHE A 121 15.00 -1.69 -8.23
N ILE A 122 14.44 -1.08 -7.20
CA ILE A 122 13.00 -0.95 -6.96
C ILE A 122 12.71 0.41 -6.32
N ASP A 123 11.44 0.83 -6.39
CA ASP A 123 10.91 1.84 -5.49
C ASP A 123 10.28 1.13 -4.30
N SER A 124 10.57 1.57 -3.07
CA SER A 124 9.96 0.97 -1.89
C SER A 124 9.55 2.00 -0.82
N TYR A 125 8.43 1.74 -0.15
CA TYR A 125 7.86 2.63 0.84
C TYR A 125 8.33 2.27 2.26
N LYS A 126 9.04 3.20 2.90
CA LYS A 126 9.51 3.10 4.29
C LYS A 126 9.64 4.49 4.91
N PHE A 127 9.47 4.58 6.24
CA PHE A 127 9.55 5.84 6.99
C PHE A 127 8.65 6.94 6.42
N ASN A 128 7.45 6.55 6.01
CA ASN A 128 6.49 7.44 5.39
C ASN A 128 7.05 8.12 4.12
N ASN A 129 7.89 7.46 3.31
CA ASN A 129 8.31 7.98 2.03
C ASN A 129 8.62 6.84 1.04
N TRP A 130 8.50 7.13 -0.25
CA TRP A 130 9.02 6.27 -1.30
C TRP A 130 10.52 6.54 -1.48
N ASN A 131 11.33 5.49 -1.49
CA ASN A 131 12.77 5.59 -1.65
C ASN A 131 13.23 4.62 -2.73
N ARG A 132 14.35 4.95 -3.38
CA ARG A 132 15.06 3.99 -4.23
C ARG A 132 15.74 2.97 -3.34
N ALA A 133 15.60 1.71 -3.72
CA ALA A 133 16.19 0.61 -2.99
C ALA A 133 16.68 -0.47 -3.94
N ILE A 134 17.40 -1.44 -3.39
CA ILE A 134 17.90 -2.62 -4.09
C ILE A 134 17.47 -3.87 -3.33
N ILE A 135 17.08 -4.91 -4.06
CA ILE A 135 16.81 -6.22 -3.47
C ILE A 135 18.16 -6.91 -3.22
N LEU A 136 18.56 -7.05 -1.97
CA LEU A 136 19.82 -7.70 -1.60
C LEU A 136 19.71 -9.23 -1.57
N ASP A 137 18.56 -9.75 -1.13
CA ASP A 137 18.30 -11.19 -1.00
C ASP A 137 16.80 -11.49 -1.15
N ILE A 138 16.44 -12.74 -1.51
CA ILE A 138 15.05 -13.22 -1.54
C ILE A 138 15.02 -14.61 -0.91
N LYS A 139 14.18 -14.80 0.12
CA LYS A 139 14.03 -16.07 0.83
C LYS A 139 12.59 -16.37 1.18
N GLU A 140 12.27 -17.66 1.27
CA GLU A 140 11.01 -18.10 1.87
C GLU A 140 11.15 -18.14 3.39
N MET A 141 10.22 -17.49 4.09
CA MET A 141 10.19 -17.41 5.56
C MET A 141 8.82 -17.82 6.08
N LYS A 142 8.79 -18.64 7.14
CA LYS A 142 7.54 -19.01 7.83
C LYS A 142 7.09 -17.84 8.71
N LEU A 143 5.91 -17.29 8.47
CA LEU A 143 5.32 -16.30 9.36
C LEU A 143 4.73 -17.00 10.58
N GLN A 144 5.20 -16.63 11.78
CA GLN A 144 4.72 -17.20 13.05
C GLN A 144 3.19 -17.13 13.19
N LYS A 145 2.56 -16.07 12.67
CA LYS A 145 1.13 -15.80 12.86
C LYS A 145 0.22 -16.66 11.96
N HIS A 146 0.73 -17.24 10.87
CA HIS A 146 -0.16 -17.70 9.80
C HIS A 146 0.07 -19.10 9.23
N ASP A 147 1.02 -19.89 9.75
CA ASP A 147 1.31 -21.25 9.28
C ASP A 147 1.64 -21.42 7.79
N TYR A 148 1.69 -20.33 7.02
CA TYR A 148 2.16 -20.32 5.64
C TYR A 148 3.56 -19.70 5.52
N CYS A 149 4.29 -20.13 4.50
CA CYS A 149 5.55 -19.53 4.08
C CYS A 149 5.28 -18.39 3.11
N ILE A 150 6.04 -17.30 3.22
CA ILE A 150 6.01 -16.19 2.27
C ILE A 150 7.40 -15.91 1.72
N LYS A 151 7.47 -15.49 0.46
CA LYS A 151 8.69 -14.92 -0.10
C LYS A 151 8.91 -13.53 0.49
N MET A 152 10.05 -13.34 1.14
CA MET A 152 10.51 -12.07 1.68
C MET A 152 11.68 -11.60 0.84
N ALA A 153 11.73 -10.29 0.58
CA ALA A 153 12.86 -9.62 -0.03
C ALA A 153 13.63 -8.86 1.06
N PHE A 154 14.94 -9.03 1.13
CA PHE A 154 15.80 -8.21 1.97
C PHE A 154 16.12 -6.93 1.21
N ILE A 155 15.59 -5.80 1.66
CA ILE A 155 15.65 -4.54 0.95
C ILE A 155 16.75 -3.66 1.53
N GLY A 156 17.71 -3.28 0.68
CA GLY A 156 18.74 -2.30 0.98
C GLY A 156 18.35 -0.91 0.49
N TRP A 157 18.36 0.08 1.37
CA TRP A 157 17.96 1.47 1.06
C TRP A 157 19.10 2.31 0.51
N ARG A 158 19.78 1.75 -0.51
CA ARG A 158 20.96 2.34 -1.12
C ARG A 158 21.11 1.94 -2.58
N ILE A 159 21.87 2.75 -3.31
CA ILE A 159 22.18 2.58 -4.72
C ILE A 159 23.69 2.54 -4.87
N TYR A 160 24.21 1.40 -5.35
CA TYR A 160 25.64 1.23 -5.61
C TYR A 160 26.05 2.01 -6.86
N CYS A 161 27.09 2.83 -6.71
CA CYS A 161 27.63 3.71 -7.74
C CYS A 161 29.15 3.64 -7.69
N GLU A 162 29.80 3.15 -8.76
CA GLU A 162 31.25 2.91 -8.79
C GLU A 162 32.10 4.18 -8.55
N LEU A 163 31.60 5.36 -8.93
CA LEU A 163 32.40 6.59 -8.95
C LEU A 163 31.95 7.66 -7.95
N GLU A 164 30.73 7.59 -7.42
CA GLU A 164 30.09 8.71 -6.70
C GLU A 164 29.43 8.31 -5.37
N GLY A 165 29.74 7.12 -4.85
CA GLY A 165 29.25 6.71 -3.52
C GLY A 165 29.94 7.50 -2.40
N ASN A 166 29.15 8.06 -1.48
CA ASN A 166 29.66 8.73 -0.28
C ASN A 166 29.81 7.78 0.92
N ASN A 167 29.38 6.53 0.75
CA ASN A 167 29.53 5.45 1.70
C ASN A 167 30.10 4.22 0.97
N GLU A 168 30.63 3.26 1.73
CA GLU A 168 31.21 2.02 1.19
C GLU A 168 30.85 0.85 2.11
N ASP A 169 30.58 -0.31 1.51
CA ASP A 169 30.44 -1.57 2.22
C ASP A 169 31.07 -2.73 1.43
N GLU A 170 30.77 -3.98 1.82
CA GLU A 170 31.32 -5.20 1.25
C GLU A 170 30.98 -5.39 -0.24
N ILE A 171 29.95 -4.72 -0.77
CA ILE A 171 29.54 -4.78 -2.18
C ILE A 171 30.20 -3.66 -3.00
N GLY A 172 30.42 -2.49 -2.39
CA GLY A 172 31.15 -1.37 -2.98
C GLY A 172 30.65 0.00 -2.52
N SER A 173 31.02 1.04 -3.25
CA SER A 173 30.61 2.42 -2.98
C SER A 173 29.12 2.63 -3.29
N PHE A 174 28.39 3.34 -2.42
CA PHE A 174 26.96 3.59 -2.56
C PHE A 174 26.50 4.96 -2.08
N ILE A 175 25.31 5.36 -2.53
CA ILE A 175 24.54 6.50 -2.05
C ILE A 175 23.28 5.99 -1.35
N GLY A 176 22.99 6.49 -0.16
CA GLY A 176 21.77 6.16 0.58
C GLY A 176 22.05 5.84 2.05
N TRP A 177 21.35 4.86 2.58
CA TRP A 177 21.34 4.53 3.99
C TRP A 177 22.24 3.32 4.25
N SER A 178 22.83 3.25 5.44
CA SER A 178 23.69 2.14 5.85
C SER A 178 22.90 0.84 6.07
N LYS A 179 23.62 -0.29 6.19
CA LYS A 179 23.04 -1.62 6.43
C LYS A 179 22.17 -1.75 7.69
N SER A 180 22.26 -0.82 8.64
CA SER A 180 21.38 -0.83 9.83
C SER A 180 19.92 -0.51 9.51
N PHE A 181 19.62 -0.03 8.30
CA PHE A 181 18.26 0.29 7.87
C PHE A 181 17.64 -0.75 6.95
N ASP A 182 18.41 -1.76 6.55
CA ASP A 182 17.88 -2.86 5.74
C ASP A 182 16.79 -3.61 6.49
N ASP A 183 15.84 -4.18 5.74
CA ASP A 183 14.74 -4.91 6.36
C ASP A 183 14.18 -5.96 5.42
N TRP A 184 13.53 -6.97 6.01
CA TRP A 184 12.79 -7.98 5.29
C TRP A 184 11.37 -7.49 5.03
N VAL A 185 11.04 -7.32 3.76
CA VAL A 185 9.70 -6.90 3.30
C VAL A 185 9.07 -8.05 2.51
N PRO A 186 7.78 -8.36 2.69
CA PRO A 186 7.13 -9.36 1.85
C PRO A 186 7.25 -8.99 0.37
N LEU A 187 7.73 -9.93 -0.46
CA LEU A 187 7.98 -9.69 -1.90
C LEU A 187 6.72 -9.23 -2.63
N TYR A 188 5.56 -9.75 -2.20
CA TYR A 188 4.25 -9.44 -2.75
C TYR A 188 3.61 -8.15 -2.21
N SER A 189 4.26 -7.44 -1.28
CA SER A 189 3.73 -6.18 -0.75
C SER A 189 3.75 -5.08 -1.81
N GLN A 190 2.66 -4.30 -1.87
CA GLN A 190 2.57 -3.10 -2.68
C GLN A 190 3.50 -1.98 -2.22
N SER A 191 4.16 -2.11 -1.06
CA SER A 191 5.28 -1.23 -0.68
C SER A 191 6.56 -1.50 -1.48
N ILE A 192 6.61 -2.51 -2.35
CA ILE A 192 7.66 -2.73 -3.34
C ILE A 192 7.05 -2.51 -4.71
N ARG A 193 7.67 -1.69 -5.55
CA ARG A 193 7.22 -1.38 -6.91
C ARG A 193 8.40 -1.42 -7.89
N PRO A 194 8.16 -1.64 -9.19
CA PRO A 194 9.21 -1.55 -10.19
C PRO A 194 9.92 -0.19 -10.13
N PHE A 195 11.21 -0.19 -10.42
CA PHE A 195 12.04 1.02 -10.39
C PHE A 195 11.42 2.16 -11.20
N LEU A 196 11.47 3.39 -10.66
CA LEU A 196 10.99 4.63 -11.27
C LEU A 196 9.47 4.75 -11.45
N THR A 197 8.66 3.87 -10.87
CA THR A 197 7.20 3.97 -10.98
C THR A 197 6.56 4.94 -10.00
N GLN A 198 7.21 5.25 -8.87
CA GLN A 198 6.66 6.15 -7.85
C GLN A 198 7.45 7.44 -7.75
N LEU A 199 8.78 7.37 -7.88
CA LEU A 199 9.62 8.56 -7.73
C LEU A 199 9.59 9.51 -8.94
N GLN A 200 9.23 9.04 -10.14
CA GLN A 200 9.05 9.91 -11.29
C GLN A 200 7.94 10.96 -11.06
N HIS A 201 6.87 10.56 -10.36
CA HIS A 201 5.79 11.48 -10.01
C HIS A 201 6.29 12.61 -9.10
N LEU A 202 7.09 12.28 -8.08
CA LEU A 202 7.68 13.28 -7.19
C LEU A 202 8.58 14.29 -7.92
N PHE A 203 9.40 13.83 -8.87
CA PHE A 203 10.22 14.74 -9.67
C PHE A 203 9.38 15.66 -10.57
N SER A 204 8.27 15.16 -11.11
CA SER A 204 7.36 15.97 -11.92
C SER A 204 6.68 17.07 -11.11
N GLU A 205 6.29 16.80 -9.86
CA GLU A 205 5.73 17.78 -8.94
C GLU A 205 6.74 18.87 -8.59
N ILE A 206 7.94 18.48 -8.14
CA ILE A 206 8.99 19.43 -7.76
C ILE A 206 9.31 20.36 -8.93
N LYS A 207 9.41 19.81 -10.14
CA LYS A 207 9.63 20.60 -11.35
C LYS A 207 8.49 21.59 -11.59
N SER A 208 7.23 21.16 -11.49
CA SER A 208 6.06 22.04 -11.65
C SER A 208 6.01 23.16 -10.60
N THR A 209 6.33 22.86 -9.34
CA THR A 209 6.35 23.87 -8.26
C THR A 209 7.48 24.88 -8.47
N ILE A 210 8.67 24.41 -8.87
CA ILE A 210 9.79 25.30 -9.21
C ILE A 210 9.42 26.21 -10.38
N ASP A 211 8.78 25.67 -11.42
CA ASP A 211 8.39 26.46 -12.60
C ASP A 211 7.31 27.51 -12.26
N ILE A 212 6.34 27.18 -11.40
CA ILE A 212 5.35 28.16 -10.88
C ILE A 212 6.05 29.28 -10.10
N SER A 213 6.95 28.93 -9.17
CA SER A 213 7.66 29.91 -8.35
C SER A 213 8.51 30.87 -9.20
N LYS A 214 9.14 30.39 -10.28
CA LYS A 214 9.90 31.22 -11.22
C LYS A 214 9.01 32.21 -11.95
N ASN A 215 7.84 31.77 -12.41
CA ASN A 215 6.88 32.63 -13.12
C ASN A 215 6.31 33.72 -12.20
N GLU A 216 6.05 33.42 -10.92
CA GLU A 216 5.59 34.42 -9.94
C GLU A 216 6.66 35.48 -9.65
N ILE A 217 7.94 35.08 -9.52
CA ILE A 217 9.06 36.00 -9.34
C ILE A 217 9.18 36.93 -10.57
N THR A 218 9.14 36.37 -11.78
CA THR A 218 9.19 37.15 -13.02
C THR A 218 8.03 38.16 -13.10
N ASN A 219 6.81 37.77 -12.75
CA ASN A 219 5.65 38.67 -12.75
C ASN A 219 5.75 39.79 -11.70
N GLN A 220 6.32 39.52 -10.52
CA GLN A 220 6.55 40.56 -9.50
C GLN A 220 7.61 41.58 -9.92
N GLU A 221 8.65 41.14 -10.64
CA GLU A 221 9.66 42.06 -11.20
C GLU A 221 9.06 42.96 -12.28
N TYR A 222 8.21 42.43 -13.16
CA TYR A 222 7.51 43.23 -14.18
C TYR A 222 6.57 44.30 -13.58
N GLN A 223 5.95 44.06 -12.42
CA GLN A 223 5.08 45.04 -11.77
C GLN A 223 5.83 46.17 -11.03
N ARG A 224 7.16 46.06 -10.87
CA ARG A 224 7.99 47.07 -10.20
C ARG A 224 8.66 48.05 -11.17
N ILE A 225 8.52 47.85 -12.48
CA ILE A 225 9.06 48.69 -13.55
C ILE A 225 7.93 49.56 -14.10
#